data_AF-E1ZZ35-F1
#
_entry.id   AF-E1ZZ35-F1
#
_cell.length_a   1.000
_cell.length_b   1.000
_cell.length_c   1.000
_cell.angle_alpha   90.00
_cell.angle_beta   90.00
_cell.angle_gamma   90.00
#
_symmetry.space_group_name_H-M   'P 1'
#
loop_
_entity.id
_entity.type
_entity.pdbx_description
1 polymer ?
#
loop_
_entity_poly.entity_id
_entity_poly.type
_entity_poly.pdbx_seq_one_letter_code
_entity_poly.pdbx_strand_id
1 'polypeptide(L)' 'TNIPGCSALNCNNSTEKGYVMKVFPRDKERRAKWAANVGQKNWNPINTSFLYE' A
#
# COMPACT_ATOMS: atom_id res chain seq x y z
N THR A 1 3.78 -14.16 -13.05
CA THR A 1 3.82 -13.76 -11.61
C THR A 1 2.75 -12.71 -11.40
N ASN A 2 1.73 -12.99 -10.59
CA ASN A 2 0.66 -12.03 -10.30
C ASN A 2 1.23 -11.02 -9.30
N ILE A 3 1.59 -9.81 -9.77
CA ILE A 3 2.05 -8.74 -8.89
C ILE A 3 0.82 -8.31 -8.08
N PRO A 4 0.81 -8.44 -6.75
CA PRO A 4 -0.33 -7.97 -5.96
C PRO A 4 -0.57 -6.49 -6.28
N GLY A 5 -1.83 -6.07 -6.42
CA GLY A 5 -2.16 -4.68 -6.72
C GLY A 5 -1.73 -3.73 -5.61
N CYS A 6 -1.40 -2.49 -5.98
CA CYS A 6 -1.15 -1.39 -5.06
C CYS A 6 -2.34 -1.20 -4.10
N SER A 7 -2.08 -0.96 -2.81
CA SER A 7 -3.14 -0.83 -1.81
C SER A 7 -3.89 0.51 -1.84
N ALA A 8 -3.40 1.50 -2.61
CA ALA A 8 -4.12 2.76 -2.81
C ALA A 8 -5.31 2.56 -3.75
N LEU A 9 -6.41 3.26 -3.46
CA LEU A 9 -7.62 3.23 -4.30
C LEU A 9 -7.30 3.75 -5.71
N ASN A 10 -7.73 3.03 -6.74
CA ASN A 10 -7.52 3.39 -8.15
C ASN A 10 -6.04 3.55 -8.55
N CYS A 11 -5.13 2.91 -7.84
CA CYS A 11 -3.69 3.00 -8.10
C CYS A 11 -3.31 2.23 -9.37
N ASN A 12 -2.76 2.93 -10.35
CA ASN A 12 -2.22 2.36 -11.59
C ASN A 12 -0.68 2.50 -11.69
N ASN A 13 -0.02 2.87 -10.58
CA ASN A 13 1.42 2.94 -10.47
C ASN A 13 2.03 1.54 -10.50
N SER A 14 3.23 1.44 -11.04
CA SER A 14 3.99 0.19 -11.15
C SER A 14 5.48 0.48 -11.15
N THR A 15 6.28 -0.55 -10.81
CA THR A 15 7.73 -0.49 -10.95
C THR A 15 8.18 -0.25 -12.40
N GLU A 16 7.41 -0.75 -13.37
CA GLU A 16 7.66 -0.52 -14.81
C GLU A 16 7.54 0.97 -15.19
N LYS A 17 6.69 1.72 -14.48
CA LYS A 17 6.54 3.17 -14.63
C LYS A 17 7.56 3.98 -13.81
N GLY A 18 8.49 3.32 -13.12
CA GLY A 18 9.54 3.95 -12.32
C GLY A 18 9.19 4.24 -10.86
N TYR A 19 8.03 3.82 -10.38
CA TYR A 19 7.63 4.02 -8.98
C TYR A 19 8.29 3.02 -8.04
N VAL A 20 8.54 3.44 -6.80
CA VAL A 20 9.18 2.59 -5.78
C VAL A 20 8.11 1.94 -4.91
N MET A 21 8.12 0.61 -4.84
CA MET A 21 7.23 -0.13 -3.95
C MET A 21 7.66 0.02 -2.48
N LYS A 22 6.73 0.44 -1.62
CA LYS A 22 6.92 0.54 -0.17
C LYS A 22 5.90 -0.34 0.57
N VAL A 23 6.40 -1.39 1.21
CA VAL A 23 5.58 -2.28 2.04
C VAL A 23 5.16 -1.56 3.33
N PHE A 24 3.94 -1.82 3.80
CA PHE A 24 3.46 -1.25 5.05
C PHE A 24 4.37 -1.64 6.22
N PRO A 25 4.70 -0.68 7.11
CA PRO A 25 5.55 -0.95 8.26
C PRO A 25 4.92 -2.00 9.18
N ARG A 26 5.77 -2.76 9.89
CA ARG A 26 5.33 -3.70 10.95
C ARG A 26 4.90 -2.99 12.22
N ASP A 27 5.44 -1.79 12.45
CA ASP A 27 5.02 -0.94 13.55
C ASP A 27 3.54 -0.56 13.40
N LYS A 28 2.77 -0.79 14.47
CA LYS A 28 1.31 -0.66 14.46
C LYS A 28 0.86 0.79 14.29
N GLU A 29 1.57 1.73 14.93
CA GLU A 29 1.21 3.15 14.89
C GLU A 29 1.46 3.74 13.50
N ARG A 30 2.64 3.48 12.93
CA ARG A 30 2.96 3.89 11.55
C ARG A 30 2.05 3.21 10.54
N ARG A 31 1.73 1.93 10.72
CA ARG A 31 0.80 1.20 9.86
C ARG A 31 -0.59 1.83 9.87
N ALA A 32 -1.08 2.22 11.04
CA ALA A 32 -2.37 2.92 11.17
C ALA A 32 -2.35 4.29 10.47
N LYS A 33 -1.27 5.06 10.61
CA LYS A 33 -1.11 6.34 9.89
C LYS A 33 -1.15 6.15 8.36
N TRP A 34 -0.47 5.13 7.84
CA TRP A 34 -0.49 4.82 6.41
C TRP A 34 -1.89 4.37 5.96
N ALA A 35 -2.56 3.51 6.74
CA ALA A 35 -3.91 3.05 6.42
C ALA A 35 -4.92 4.20 6.39
N ALA A 36 -4.81 5.15 7.32
CA ALA A 36 -5.65 6.34 7.36
C ALA A 36 -5.49 7.19 6.09
N ASN A 37 -4.24 7.32 5.59
CA ASN A 37 -3.95 8.06 4.36
C ASN A 37 -4.47 7.39 3.09
N VAL A 38 -4.60 6.06 3.08
CA VAL A 38 -5.22 5.33 1.96
C VAL A 38 -6.73 5.63 1.85
N GLY A 39 -7.39 5.93 2.97
CA GLY A 39 -8.79 6.37 2.99
C GLY A 39 -9.82 5.28 2.68
N GLN A 40 -9.42 4.00 2.66
CA GLN A 40 -10.32 2.88 2.39
C GLN A 40 -11.12 2.50 3.65
N LYS A 41 -12.45 2.67 3.60
CA LYS A 41 -13.34 2.32 4.72
C LYS A 41 -13.34 0.80 4.96
N ASN A 42 -13.30 0.40 6.22
CA ASN A 42 -13.36 -1.00 6.67
C ASN A 42 -12.25 -1.91 6.11
N TRP A 43 -11.12 -1.34 5.70
CA TRP A 43 -9.98 -2.09 5.19
C TRP A 43 -8.84 -2.10 6.20
N ASN A 44 -8.27 -3.28 6.45
CA ASN A 44 -7.13 -3.46 7.33
C ASN A 44 -5.92 -3.93 6.50
N PRO A 45 -4.78 -3.20 6.53
CA PRO A 45 -3.59 -3.62 5.81
C PRO A 45 -3.03 -4.93 6.40
N ILE A 46 -2.71 -5.86 5.50
CA ILE A 46 -2.00 -7.10 5.82
C ILE A 46 -0.50 -6.93 5.61
N ASN A 47 0.30 -7.92 5.99
CA ASN A 47 1.76 -7.83 5.92
C ASN A 47 2.32 -7.74 4.49
N THR A 48 1.51 -8.03 3.49
CA THR A 48 1.84 -7.91 2.07
C THR A 48 1.21 -6.66 1.43
N SER A 49 0.50 -5.82 2.20
CA SER A 49 0.01 -4.53 1.72
C SER A 49 1.18 -3.59 1.45
N PHE A 50 1.09 -2.82 0.37
CA PHE A 50 2.12 -1.89 -0.05
C PHE A 50 1.53 -0.72 -0.84
N LEU A 51 2.28 0.38 -0.89
CA LEU A 51 1.99 1.56 -1.72
C LEU A 51 3.14 1.79 -2.70
N TYR A 52 2.88 2.54 -3.77
CA TYR A 52 3.92 3.10 -4.61
C TYR A 52 4.18 4.55 -4.20
N GLU A 53 5.45 4.90 -4.05
CA GLU A 53 5.94 6.28 -3.94
C GLU A 53 6.30 6.80 -5.32
#